data_AF-A0A4S8MGY0-F1
#
_entry.id   AF-A0A4S8MGY0-F1
#
_cell.length_a   1.000
_cell.length_b   1.000
_cell.length_c   1.000
_cell.angle_alpha   90.00
_cell.angle_beta   90.00
_cell.angle_gamma   90.00
#
_symmetry.space_group_name_H-M   'P 1'
#
loop_
_entity.id
_entity.type
_entity.pdbx_description
1 polymer ?
#
loop_
_entity_poly.entity_id
_entity_poly.type
_entity_poly.pdbx_seq_one_letter_code
_entity_poly.pdbx_strand_id
1 'polypeptide(L)'
;YNAGLVILDINRAPWGCAIWRAWWTIGGGQWSFVIKTTPTATEQSLPNTGRGVQEWSRASYDTMEKISIYKVEAMKWDENGIAVCEFLF
;
A
#
# COMPACT_ATOMS: atom_id res chain seq x y z
N TYR A 1 6.54 12.15 17.82
CA TYR A 1 5.16 12.37 17.38
C TYR A 1 4.57 11.02 17.02
N ASN A 2 3.49 10.60 17.69
CA ASN A 2 2.91 9.26 17.54
C ASN A 2 1.84 9.16 16.43
N ALA A 3 1.66 10.24 15.67
CA ALA A 3 0.69 10.35 14.59
C ALA A 3 1.32 11.03 13.37
N GLY A 4 0.77 10.77 12.19
CA GLY A 4 1.22 11.39 10.95
C GLY A 4 0.33 11.07 9.75
N LEU A 5 0.59 11.78 8.67
CA LEU A 5 -0.07 11.65 7.37
C LEU A 5 1.01 11.65 6.28
N VAL A 6 0.98 10.64 5.42
CA VAL A 6 1.80 10.57 4.21
C VAL A 6 0.87 10.51 3.02
N ILE A 7 1.14 11.34 2.03
CA ILE A 7 0.43 11.37 0.74
C ILE A 7 1.45 11.04 -0.34
N LEU A 8 1.13 10.05 -1.16
CA LEU A 8 1.95 9.58 -2.25
C LEU A 8 1.16 9.77 -3.56
N ASP A 9 1.64 10.70 -4.37
CA ASP A 9 1.13 10.96 -5.72
C ASP A 9 2.02 10.19 -6.72
N ILE A 10 1.47 9.15 -7.34
CA ILE A 10 2.20 8.23 -8.20
C ILE A 10 1.71 8.36 -9.64
N ASN A 11 2.57 8.90 -10.50
CA ASN A 11 2.35 8.92 -11.94
C ASN A 11 2.77 7.60 -12.63
N ARG A 12 3.62 6.78 -11.98
CA ARG A 12 4.04 5.46 -12.50
C ARG A 12 4.61 4.53 -11.41
N ALA A 13 4.02 3.35 -11.28
CA ALA A 13 4.57 2.26 -10.48
C ALA A 13 5.43 1.29 -11.35
N PRO A 14 6.47 0.63 -10.81
CA PRO A 14 7.25 -0.39 -11.51
C PRO A 14 6.36 -1.50 -12.07
N TRP A 15 6.66 -2.10 -13.22
CA TRP A 15 5.83 -3.17 -13.79
C TRP A 15 6.67 -4.19 -14.55
N GLY A 16 6.11 -5.38 -14.78
CA GLY A 16 6.78 -6.48 -15.47
C GLY A 16 6.81 -7.77 -14.64
N CYS A 17 7.24 -8.86 -15.28
CA CYS A 17 7.43 -10.14 -14.61
C CYS A 17 8.53 -10.03 -13.55
N ALA A 18 8.37 -10.78 -12.45
CA ALA A 18 9.31 -10.83 -11.32
C ALA A 18 9.47 -9.51 -10.53
N ILE A 19 8.56 -8.54 -10.70
CA ILE A 19 8.56 -7.30 -9.92
C ILE A 19 7.54 -7.38 -8.78
N TRP A 20 8.03 -7.34 -7.53
CA TRP A 20 7.18 -7.19 -6.34
C TRP A 20 7.14 -5.73 -5.91
N ARG A 21 6.11 -5.01 -6.35
CA ARG A 21 5.85 -3.64 -5.93
C ARG A 21 5.30 -3.59 -4.51
N ALA A 22 5.88 -2.72 -3.69
CA ALA A 22 5.33 -2.35 -2.39
C ALA A 22 5.77 -0.92 -2.06
N TRP A 23 4.91 -0.17 -1.37
CA TRP A 23 5.32 0.96 -0.55
C TRP A 23 5.02 0.61 0.91
N TRP A 24 5.86 1.12 1.81
CA TRP A 24 5.84 0.69 3.19
C TRP A 24 6.56 1.68 4.11
N THR A 25 6.22 1.60 5.39
CA THR A 25 6.93 2.31 6.46
C THR A 25 7.46 1.32 7.49
N ILE A 26 8.54 1.70 8.18
CA ILE A 26 9.13 0.92 9.30
C ILE A 26 8.92 1.70 10.60
N GLY A 27 8.39 1.02 11.62
CA GLY A 27 8.41 1.51 12.99
C GLY A 27 9.76 1.25 13.66
N GLY A 28 10.41 2.28 14.20
CA GLY A 28 11.54 2.13 15.13
C GLY A 28 12.80 1.44 14.57
N GLY A 29 12.97 1.38 13.24
CA GLY A 29 14.13 0.76 12.59
C GLY A 29 14.13 -0.76 12.54
N GLN A 30 13.05 -1.42 12.98
CA GLN A 30 12.97 -2.89 13.06
C GLN A 30 12.04 -3.46 11.99
N TRP A 31 12.53 -4.40 11.17
CA TRP A 31 11.80 -5.01 10.04
C TRP A 31 10.52 -5.75 10.45
N SER A 32 10.41 -6.17 11.71
CA SER A 32 9.21 -6.86 12.22
C SER A 32 7.98 -5.95 12.32
N PHE A 33 8.15 -4.63 12.27
CA PHE A 33 7.06 -3.65 12.38
C PHE A 33 6.92 -2.84 11.09
N VAL A 34 6.49 -3.55 10.05
CA VAL A 34 6.36 -2.99 8.71
C VAL A 34 4.90 -3.00 8.29
N ILE A 35 4.42 -1.84 7.84
CA ILE A 35 3.12 -1.69 7.20
C ILE A 35 3.38 -1.58 5.70
N LYS A 36 2.79 -2.48 4.90
CA LYS A 36 2.96 -2.49 3.45
C LYS A 36 1.61 -2.39 2.76
N THR A 37 1.63 -1.81 1.58
CA THR A 37 0.49 -1.81 0.67
C THR A 37 0.93 -2.51 -0.60
N THR A 38 0.26 -3.61 -0.91
CA THR A 38 0.60 -4.53 -2.01
C THR A 38 -0.66 -4.99 -2.72
N PRO A 39 -0.56 -5.34 -4.02
CA PRO A 39 -1.66 -5.81 -4.86
C PRO A 39 -2.50 -6.96 -4.34
N THR A 40 -1.85 -7.80 -3.54
CA THR A 40 -2.34 -9.11 -3.19
C THR A 40 -2.28 -9.14 -1.68
N ALA A 41 -3.28 -8.53 -1.05
CA ALA A 41 -3.60 -8.88 0.32
C ALA A 41 -4.13 -10.32 0.27
N THR A 42 -3.27 -11.27 0.58
CA THR A 42 -3.69 -12.66 0.74
C THR A 42 -4.37 -12.77 2.11
N GLU A 43 -5.64 -13.13 2.14
CA GLU A 43 -6.30 -13.56 3.38
C GLU A 43 -5.66 -14.88 3.83
N GLN A 44 -4.77 -14.84 4.84
CA GLN A 44 -4.18 -15.97 5.61
C GLN A 44 -3.47 -17.10 4.80
N SER A 45 -2.27 -17.58 5.10
CA SER A 45 -1.64 -17.90 6.39
C SER A 45 -0.16 -18.31 6.18
N LEU A 46 0.64 -17.49 5.50
CA LEU A 46 2.08 -17.75 5.37
C LEU A 46 2.85 -17.07 6.51
N PRO A 47 4.01 -17.62 6.95
CA PRO A 47 4.87 -16.89 7.87
C PRO A 47 5.25 -15.56 7.22
N ASN A 48 4.99 -14.46 7.94
CA ASN A 48 5.24 -13.06 7.52
C ASN A 48 4.16 -12.38 6.66
N THR A 49 2.96 -12.97 6.47
CA THR A 49 1.87 -12.29 5.73
C THR A 49 1.28 -11.10 6.51
N GLY A 50 1.35 -11.11 7.84
CA GLY A 50 0.76 -10.06 8.67
C GLY A 50 -0.77 -10.02 8.60
N ARG A 51 -1.37 -8.86 8.92
CA ARG A 51 -2.81 -8.60 8.72
C ARG A 51 -2.98 -7.71 7.50
N GLY A 52 -3.69 -8.20 6.49
CA GLY A 52 -3.96 -7.47 5.25
C GLY A 52 -5.44 -7.19 5.06
N VAL A 53 -5.74 -6.14 4.29
CA VAL A 53 -7.07 -5.81 3.77
C VAL A 53 -6.95 -5.76 2.25
N GLN A 54 -7.84 -6.42 1.53
CA GLN A 54 -7.87 -6.41 0.07
C GLN A 54 -8.84 -5.34 -0.45
N GLU A 55 -8.33 -4.44 -1.29
CA GLU A 55 -9.16 -3.49 -2.03
C GLU A 55 -9.73 -4.17 -3.28
N TRP A 56 -10.99 -3.89 -3.60
CA TRP A 56 -11.71 -4.57 -4.69
C TRP A 56 -11.58 -3.84 -6.04
N SER A 57 -11.16 -2.57 -6.01
CA SER A 57 -10.89 -1.79 -7.20
C SER A 57 -9.73 -2.39 -7.99
N ARG A 58 -9.97 -2.81 -9.24
CA ARG A 58 -8.89 -3.21 -10.16
C ARG A 58 -7.90 -2.06 -10.40
N ALA A 59 -8.37 -0.82 -10.38
CA ALA A 59 -7.53 0.37 -10.56
C ALA A 59 -6.59 0.64 -9.38
N SER A 60 -6.75 -0.09 -8.25
CA SER A 60 -5.78 -0.05 -7.15
C SER A 60 -4.40 -0.57 -7.57
N TYR A 61 -4.32 -1.46 -8.57
CA TYR A 61 -3.06 -2.11 -8.95
C TYR A 61 -2.84 -2.42 -10.44
N ASP A 62 -3.84 -2.23 -11.30
CA ASP A 62 -3.73 -2.61 -12.71
C ASP A 62 -2.47 -2.04 -13.40
N THR A 63 -2.03 -2.74 -14.43
CA THR A 63 -0.92 -2.34 -15.28
C THR A 63 -1.16 -0.94 -15.87
N MET A 64 -0.07 -0.22 -16.20
CA MET A 64 -0.10 1.12 -16.78
C MET A 64 -0.99 1.26 -18.03
N GLU A 65 -1.37 0.15 -18.67
CA GLU A 65 -2.28 0.13 -19.82
C GLU A 65 -3.76 0.33 -19.44
N LYS A 66 -4.12 0.22 -18.15
CA LYS A 66 -5.50 0.37 -17.65
C LYS A 66 -5.68 1.24 -16.40
N ILE A 67 -4.60 1.63 -15.72
CA ILE A 67 -4.69 2.60 -14.62
C ILE A 67 -4.85 4.02 -15.17
N SER A 68 -5.84 4.72 -14.62
CA SER A 68 -6.00 6.17 -14.67
C SER A 68 -4.65 6.86 -14.47
N ILE A 69 -4.30 7.74 -15.40
CA ILE A 69 -3.07 8.52 -15.51
C ILE A 69 -2.58 9.23 -14.23
N TYR A 70 -3.37 9.24 -13.14
CA TYR A 70 -3.03 9.76 -11.82
C TYR A 70 -3.64 8.89 -10.70
N LYS A 71 -2.82 8.45 -9.73
CA LYS A 71 -3.26 7.76 -8.50
C LYS A 71 -2.67 8.47 -7.28
N VAL A 72 -3.52 8.80 -6.32
CA VAL A 72 -3.09 9.32 -5.01
C VAL A 72 -3.40 8.31 -3.92
N GLU A 73 -2.40 7.99 -3.11
CA GLU A 73 -2.54 7.12 -1.94
C GLU A 73 -2.23 7.92 -0.66
N ALA A 74 -3.10 7.79 0.33
CA ALA A 74 -2.94 8.44 1.62
C ALA A 74 -2.88 7.41 2.74
N MET A 75 -1.90 7.58 3.64
CA MET A 75 -1.76 6.79 4.86
C MET A 75 -1.81 7.70 6.07
N LYS A 76 -2.77 7.47 6.96
CA LYS A 76 -2.87 8.13 8.26
C LYS A 76 -2.61 7.11 9.36
N TRP A 77 -1.86 7.50 10.37
CA TRP A 77 -1.79 6.75 11.63
C TRP A 77 -1.92 7.68 12.83
N ASP A 78 -2.57 7.19 13.87
CA ASP A 78 -2.63 7.80 15.20
C ASP A 78 -2.81 6.72 16.29
N GLU A 79 -3.06 7.13 17.52
CA GLU A 79 -3.26 6.24 18.67
C GLU A 79 -4.48 5.31 18.55
N ASN A 80 -5.44 5.65 17.69
CA ASN A 80 -6.65 4.85 17.47
C ASN A 80 -6.51 3.86 16.31
N GLY A 81 -5.49 4.01 15.46
CA GLY A 81 -5.21 3.04 14.40
C GLY A 81 -4.57 3.63 13.14
N ILE A 82 -4.64 2.84 12.07
CA ILE A 82 -4.06 3.14 10.75
C ILE A 82 -5.17 3.07 9.71
N ALA A 83 -5.24 4.07 8.83
CA ALA A 83 -6.14 4.10 7.69
C ALA A 83 -5.35 4.35 6.41
N VAL A 84 -5.70 3.61 5.35
CA VAL A 84 -5.15 3.75 4.00
C VAL A 84 -6.32 4.07 3.07
N CYS A 85 -6.15 5.06 2.20
CA CYS A 85 -7.16 5.47 1.23
C CYS A 85 -6.53 5.67 -0.15
N GLU A 86 -7.29 5.36 -1.20
CA GLU A 86 -6.90 5.62 -2.59
C GLU A 86 -7.89 6.56 -3.28
N PHE A 87 -7.37 7.44 -4.13
CA PHE A 87 -8.15 8.35 -4.96
C PHE A 87 -7.77 8.12 -6.42
N LEU A 88 -8.78 7.90 -7.25
CA LEU A 88 -8.67 7.72 -8.69
C LEU A 88 -9.26 8.95 -9.37
N PHE A 89 -8.55 9.51 -10.34
CA PHE A 89 -8.93 10.70 -11.10
C PHE A 89 -8.96 10.43 -12.60
#